data_AF-A0A9E4KNJ4-F1
#
_entry.id   AF-A0A9E4KNJ4-F1
#
_cell.length_a   1.000
_cell.length_b   1.000
_cell.length_c   1.000
_cell.angle_alpha   90.00
_cell.angle_beta   90.00
_cell.angle_gamma   90.00
#
_symmetry.space_group_name_H-M   'P 1'
#
loop_
_entity.id
_entity.type
_entity.pdbx_description
1 polymer ?
#
loop_
_entity_poly.entity_id
_entity_poly.type
_entity_poly.pdbx_seq_one_letter_code
_entity_poly.pdbx_strand_id
1 'polypeptide(L)'
;MLTVACGGGGDPPPPPSPPPAPTPPEPEPIGLRFSDVTQSSGVSYQHAYLFPTPASEPEEFGGGVASGDYDNDGMVDLFVLRGDIG
;
A
#
# COMPACT_ATOMS: atom_id res chain seq x y z
N MET A 1 33.12 -26.91 71.67
CA MET A 1 33.62 -27.95 70.74
C MET A 1 32.41 -28.40 69.95
N LEU A 2 32.17 -28.11 68.67
CA LEU A 2 32.96 -27.58 67.54
C LEU A 2 32.01 -26.65 66.74
N THR A 3 32.45 -25.45 66.41
CA THR A 3 31.75 -24.49 65.53
C THR A 3 31.93 -24.90 64.07
N VAL A 4 30.85 -25.04 63.30
CA VAL A 4 30.94 -25.11 61.83
C VAL A 4 30.49 -23.77 61.27
N ALA A 5 31.46 -23.03 60.75
CA ALA A 5 31.27 -21.88 59.90
C ALA A 5 31.10 -22.37 58.45
N CYS A 6 29.96 -22.09 57.83
CA CYS A 6 29.85 -22.13 56.37
C CYS A 6 30.34 -20.78 55.86
N GLY A 7 31.57 -20.76 55.36
CA GLY A 7 32.16 -19.61 54.69
C GLY A 7 31.36 -19.27 53.43
N GLY A 8 30.97 -18.00 53.31
CA GLY A 8 30.45 -17.45 52.07
C GLY A 8 31.55 -17.38 51.02
N GLY A 9 31.57 -18.36 50.13
CA GLY A 9 32.22 -18.21 48.83
C GLY A 9 31.28 -17.41 47.95
N GLY A 10 31.60 -16.14 47.69
CA GLY A 10 30.92 -15.37 46.67
C GLY A 10 31.40 -15.85 45.30
N ASP A 11 30.49 -16.39 44.48
CA ASP A 11 30.80 -16.66 43.09
C ASP A 11 31.16 -15.33 42.39
N PRO A 12 32.20 -15.30 41.53
CA PRO A 12 32.47 -14.13 40.72
C PRO A 12 31.24 -13.85 39.83
N PRO A 13 30.91 -12.57 39.58
CA PRO A 13 29.80 -12.24 38.69
C PRO A 13 30.05 -12.88 37.31
N PRO A 14 29.01 -13.38 36.64
CA PRO A 14 29.15 -13.92 35.29
C PRO A 14 29.72 -12.83 34.37
N PRO A 15 30.55 -13.19 33.37
CA PRO A 15 31.05 -12.24 32.41
C PRO A 15 29.90 -11.53 31.70
N PRO A 16 30.08 -10.25 31.30
CA PRO A 16 29.06 -9.53 30.57
C PRO A 16 28.72 -10.27 29.27
N SER A 17 27.43 -10.34 28.94
CA SER A 17 26.98 -10.92 27.67
C SER A 17 27.58 -10.14 26.51
N PRO A 18 28.01 -10.80 25.42
CA PRO A 18 28.46 -10.10 24.22
C PRO A 18 27.33 -9.23 23.66
N PRO A 19 27.67 -8.08 23.05
CA PRO A 19 26.66 -7.21 22.44
C PRO A 19 25.86 -7.99 21.38
N PRO A 20 24.56 -7.70 21.22
CA PRO A 20 23.74 -8.35 20.21
C PRO A 20 24.35 -8.10 18.82
N ALA A 21 24.35 -9.13 17.98
CA ALA A 21 24.78 -9.01 16.59
C ALA A 21 23.94 -7.94 15.86
N PRO A 22 24.52 -7.20 14.90
CA PRO A 22 23.77 -6.25 14.09
C PRO A 22 22.65 -6.98 13.34
N THR A 23 21.43 -6.49 13.46
CA THR A 23 20.28 -7.00 12.70
C THR A 23 20.56 -6.82 11.21
N PRO A 24 20.37 -7.85 10.36
CA PRO A 24 20.42 -7.69 8.91
C PRO A 24 19.47 -6.56 8.46
N PRO A 25 19.84 -5.76 7.45
CA PRO A 25 18.93 -4.73 6.94
C PRO A 25 17.63 -5.37 6.47
N GLU A 26 16.51 -4.83 6.93
CA GLU A 26 15.19 -5.22 6.49
C GLU A 26 15.05 -4.88 4.99
N PRO A 27 14.48 -5.78 4.15
CA PRO A 27 14.28 -5.46 2.73
C PRO A 27 13.41 -4.22 2.60
N GLU A 28 13.95 -3.19 1.94
CA GLU A 28 13.21 -1.98 1.60
C GLU A 28 11.97 -2.35 0.78
N PRO A 29 10.78 -1.85 1.14
CA PRO A 29 9.56 -2.17 0.41
C PRO A 29 9.70 -1.70 -1.04
N ILE A 30 9.47 -2.61 -1.99
CA ILE A 30 9.33 -2.28 -3.41
C ILE A 30 8.04 -1.46 -3.55
N GLY A 31 8.15 -0.15 -3.38
CA GLY A 31 7.01 0.76 -3.41
C GLY A 31 6.51 0.95 -4.84
N LEU A 32 5.35 0.37 -5.16
CA LEU A 32 4.54 0.79 -6.31
C LEU A 32 4.22 2.29 -6.14
N ARG A 33 4.61 3.11 -7.13
CA ARG A 33 4.29 4.53 -7.18
C ARG A 33 3.28 4.79 -8.28
N PHE A 34 2.23 5.52 -7.93
CA PHE A 34 1.27 6.04 -8.90
C PHE A 34 1.58 7.51 -9.16
N SER A 35 1.39 7.94 -10.40
CA SER A 35 1.48 9.35 -10.79
C SER A 35 0.15 9.78 -11.37
N ASP A 36 -0.37 10.89 -10.85
CA ASP A 36 -1.55 11.52 -11.43
C ASP A 36 -1.15 12.28 -12.70
N VAL A 37 -1.72 11.86 -13.84
CA VAL A 37 -1.50 12.46 -15.16
C VAL A 37 -2.80 13.01 -15.74
N THR A 38 -3.85 13.17 -14.92
CA THR A 38 -5.18 13.58 -15.40
C THR A 38 -5.10 14.91 -16.13
N GLN A 39 -4.48 15.92 -15.52
CA GLN A 39 -4.36 17.25 -16.12
C GLN A 39 -3.47 17.28 -17.36
N SER A 40 -2.31 16.61 -17.31
CA SER A 40 -1.33 16.64 -18.41
C SER A 40 -1.74 15.78 -19.61
N SER A 41 -2.58 14.76 -19.40
CA SER A 41 -3.14 13.94 -20.48
C SER A 41 -4.22 14.67 -21.29
N GLY A 42 -4.74 15.80 -20.78
CA GLY A 42 -5.86 16.51 -21.40
C GLY A 42 -7.20 15.78 -21.25
N VAL A 43 -7.25 14.67 -20.51
CA VAL A 43 -8.49 13.92 -20.28
C VAL A 43 -9.33 14.65 -19.22
N SER A 44 -10.41 15.29 -19.67
CA SER A 44 -11.42 15.90 -18.79
C SER A 44 -12.73 15.13 -18.91
N TYR A 45 -13.04 14.36 -17.87
CA TYR A 45 -14.17 13.45 -17.86
C TYR A 45 -14.83 13.38 -16.48
N GLN A 46 -16.15 13.22 -16.45
CA GLN A 46 -16.93 13.03 -15.23
C GLN A 46 -17.95 11.91 -15.44
N HIS A 47 -17.90 10.91 -14.55
CA HIS A 47 -18.96 9.93 -14.35
C HIS A 47 -19.88 10.46 -13.25
N ALA A 48 -21.12 10.77 -13.59
CA ALA A 48 -22.11 11.27 -12.65
C ALA A 48 -23.51 10.95 -13.16
N TYR A 49 -24.48 11.11 -12.27
CA TYR A 49 -25.88 11.00 -12.57
C TYR A 49 -26.60 12.32 -12.27
N LEU A 50 -27.64 12.67 -13.03
CA LEU A 50 -28.50 13.83 -12.81
C LEU A 50 -29.21 13.73 -11.46
N PHE A 51 -29.56 12.50 -11.06
CA PHE A 51 -30.20 12.18 -9.80
C PHE A 51 -29.40 11.08 -9.08
N PRO A 52 -28.28 11.42 -8.43
CA PRO A 52 -27.43 10.44 -7.79
C PRO A 52 -28.16 9.81 -6.59
N THR A 53 -27.96 8.51 -6.46
CA THR A 53 -28.41 7.68 -5.33
C THR A 53 -27.24 7.46 -4.36
N PRO A 54 -27.48 6.95 -3.14
CA PRO A 54 -26.38 6.62 -2.24
C PRO A 54 -25.40 5.64 -2.89
N ALA A 55 -24.10 5.80 -2.62
CA ALA A 55 -23.04 4.93 -3.15
C ALA A 55 -23.12 3.44 -2.74
N SER A 56 -24.15 3.05 -1.98
CA SER A 56 -24.50 1.66 -1.69
C SER A 56 -25.41 1.03 -2.75
N GLU A 57 -26.03 1.83 -3.61
CA GLU A 57 -27.02 1.37 -4.57
C GLU A 57 -26.35 0.88 -5.87
N PRO A 58 -26.88 -0.20 -6.48
CA PRO A 58 -26.31 -0.81 -7.67
C PRO A 58 -26.17 0.16 -8.84
N GLU A 59 -27.05 1.15 -8.95
CA GLU A 59 -27.02 2.17 -10.00
C GLU A 59 -25.72 3.02 -9.98
N GLU A 60 -25.12 3.27 -8.81
CA GLU A 60 -23.88 4.06 -8.70
C GLU A 60 -22.62 3.31 -9.18
N PHE A 61 -22.70 1.99 -9.39
CA PHE A 61 -21.55 1.16 -9.78
C PHE A 61 -21.39 0.97 -11.30
N GLY A 62 -22.15 1.71 -12.12
CA GLY A 62 -22.18 1.58 -13.59
C GLY A 62 -21.02 2.21 -14.38
N GLY A 63 -19.84 2.41 -13.77
CA GLY A 63 -18.67 3.01 -14.42
C GLY A 63 -17.77 2.02 -15.18
N GLY A 64 -16.84 2.53 -15.98
CA GLY A 64 -15.85 1.69 -16.65
C GLY A 64 -15.07 2.41 -17.76
N VAL A 65 -13.92 1.84 -18.12
CA VAL A 65 -13.10 2.27 -19.25
C VAL A 65 -12.53 1.06 -19.98
N ALA A 66 -12.44 1.14 -21.30
CA ALA A 66 -11.72 0.21 -22.16
C ALA A 66 -10.75 0.99 -23.06
N SER A 67 -9.65 0.35 -23.44
CA SER A 67 -8.67 0.92 -24.36
C SER A 67 -8.34 -0.05 -25.50
N GLY A 68 -8.02 0.52 -26.65
CA GLY A 68 -7.65 -0.23 -27.85
C GLY A 68 -7.60 0.68 -29.07
N ASP A 69 -6.87 0.28 -30.11
CA ASP A 69 -6.91 0.95 -31.42
C ASP A 69 -8.19 0.49 -32.14
N TYR A 70 -9.25 1.29 -32.05
CA TYR A 70 -10.58 0.91 -32.49
C TYR A 70 -10.79 1.13 -33.99
N ASP A 71 -10.22 2.21 -34.53
CA ASP A 71 -10.36 2.56 -35.95
C ASP A 71 -9.12 2.23 -36.81
N ASN A 72 -8.10 1.65 -36.18
CA ASN A 72 -6.88 1.16 -36.82
C ASN A 72 -6.03 2.30 -37.42
N ASP A 73 -6.00 3.46 -36.75
CA ASP A 73 -5.15 4.59 -37.12
C ASP A 73 -3.76 4.56 -36.46
N GLY A 74 -3.52 3.56 -35.61
CA GLY A 74 -2.26 3.38 -34.88
C GLY A 74 -2.16 4.19 -33.59
N MET A 75 -3.21 4.89 -33.18
CA MET A 75 -3.37 5.50 -31.87
C MET A 75 -4.25 4.63 -30.97
N VAL A 76 -4.02 4.70 -29.65
CA VAL A 76 -4.86 3.99 -28.68
C VAL A 76 -6.05 4.88 -28.33
N ASP A 77 -7.25 4.36 -28.56
CA ASP A 77 -8.48 4.99 -28.17
C ASP A 77 -8.88 4.65 -26.73
N LEU A 78 -9.72 5.50 -26.15
CA LEU A 78 -10.36 5.30 -24.87
C LEU A 78 -11.89 5.32 -25.03
N PHE A 79 -12.54 4.25 -24.60
CA PHE A 79 -13.99 4.18 -24.45
C PHE A 79 -14.35 4.27 -22.96
N VAL A 80 -15.14 5.26 -22.56
CA VAL A 80 -15.46 5.52 -21.15
C VAL A 80 -16.98 5.53 -20.95
N LEU A 81 -17.46 4.74 -19.98
CA LEU A 81 -18.88 4.69 -19.62
C LEU A 81 -19.28 5.89 -18.77
N ARG A 82 -20.26 6.65 -19.27
CA ARG A 82 -20.87 7.79 -18.56
C ARG A 82 -22.18 7.38 -17.91
N GLY A 83 -22.47 8.00 -16.77
CA GLY A 83 -23.83 8.01 -16.24
C GLY A 83 -24.76 8.86 -17.13
N ASP A 84 -25.89 9.30 -16.59
CA ASP A 84 -26.95 9.95 -17.38
C ASP A 84 -26.81 11.48 -17.51
N ILE A 85 -25.70 12.07 -17.08
CA ILE A 85 -25.39 13.50 -17.28
C ILE A 85 -25.00 13.88 -18.71
N GLY A 86 -25.39 13.06 -19.69
CA GLY A 86 -25.11 13.25 -21.12
C GLY A 86 -25.82 14.48 -21.69
#